data_AF-A0A452HFN3-F1
#
_entry.id   AF-A0A452HFN3-F1
#
_cell.length_a   1.000
_cell.length_b   1.000
_cell.length_c   1.000
_cell.angle_alpha   90.00
_cell.angle_beta   90.00
_cell.angle_gamma   90.00
#
_symmetry.space_group_name_H-M   'P 1'
#
loop_
_entity.id
_entity.type
_entity.pdbx_description
1 polymer ?
#
loop_
_entity_poly.entity_id
_entity_poly.type
_entity_poly.pdbx_seq_one_letter_code
_entity_poly.pdbx_strand_id
1 'polypeptide(L)'
;MSLESLRYRRGSLRVLNQLLLPQRSCYEQIGGVRQGWEAIRAMQVRGAPAIAIVGCLSLAVELHGGAGMGQGKAGLETFIHDSLRYLVTARPTAVNMARAAEELGAFTSQEAQREEVTAESLRESVIQWAEAMLEKDLRDNRSIGEHGARHLLQASPQDKVTVLTHCNTGSLATAGYGTALGVIRSLHALGCLAHVYCTETRPYNQGARLTAYELVYEHIPATLIVDSMVSVAMKEKGVSAVVVGADRVVANGDTANKVGTYQLAIAAKHHGIPFYVAAPSTSCDLSLAEGAEIVIEERPSQELTDVNGVRIAAPGAAVGAHPRTVLWTSGLFWCKRRWQYWAKGASGGILGWVFVTLLSGSRCLCFSPAQGSAFGTRPSMSRRMSSSLGASSRSLVSSALKSSERPSPEQ
;
A
#
# COMPACT_ATOMS: atom_id res chain seq x y z
N MET A 1 20.03 1.73 -3.94
CA MET A 1 19.48 1.54 -2.59
C MET A 1 18.17 2.31 -2.53
N SER A 2 17.17 1.84 -1.79
CA SER A 2 15.93 2.60 -1.64
C SER A 2 16.12 3.87 -0.80
N LEU A 3 15.31 4.90 -1.05
CA LEU A 3 15.27 6.09 -0.18
C LEU A 3 14.91 5.72 1.27
N GLU A 4 15.44 6.46 2.25
CA GLU A 4 15.11 6.32 3.67
C GLU A 4 14.19 7.49 4.09
N SER A 5 12.99 7.21 4.61
CA SER A 5 12.10 8.26 5.15
C SER A 5 12.50 8.68 6.57
N LEU A 6 13.08 7.75 7.32
CA LEU A 6 13.63 7.95 8.65
C LEU A 6 14.98 7.24 8.77
N ARG A 7 15.85 7.78 9.62
CA ARG A 7 17.15 7.21 9.98
C ARG A 7 17.18 7.07 11.49
N TYR A 8 17.17 5.83 11.96
CA TYR A 8 17.23 5.52 13.37
C TYR A 8 18.55 4.82 13.70
N ARG A 9 19.16 5.23 14.80
CA ARG A 9 20.11 4.46 15.61
C ARG A 9 19.71 4.65 17.07
N ARG A 10 20.09 3.74 17.95
CA ARG A 10 19.74 3.89 19.37
C ARG A 10 20.22 5.25 19.91
N GLY A 11 19.30 6.00 20.51
CA GLY A 11 19.54 7.38 20.98
C GLY A 11 19.50 8.48 19.91
N SER A 12 19.22 8.18 18.63
CA SER A 12 19.14 9.19 17.57
C SER A 12 18.16 8.83 16.46
N LEU A 13 17.08 9.61 16.34
CA LEU A 13 16.11 9.54 15.26
C LEU A 13 16.21 10.79 14.38
N ARG A 14 16.26 10.60 13.06
CA ARG A 14 16.12 11.68 12.07
C ARG A 14 15.04 11.34 11.08
N VAL A 15 14.25 12.33 10.65
CA VAL A 15 13.18 12.15 9.66
C VAL A 15 13.41 13.05 8.45
N LEU A 16 13.12 12.54 7.25
CA LEU A 16 13.18 13.32 6.01
C LEU A 16 11.95 14.22 5.93
N ASN A 17 12.13 15.54 5.99
CA ASN A 17 11.02 16.49 6.00
C ASN A 17 10.30 16.52 4.62
N GLN A 18 9.14 15.86 4.55
CA GLN A 18 8.36 15.73 3.32
C GLN A 18 7.65 17.03 2.88
N LEU A 19 7.70 18.10 3.66
CA LEU A 19 7.21 19.42 3.23
C LEU A 19 8.17 20.08 2.23
N LEU A 20 9.46 19.74 2.30
CA LEU A 20 10.51 20.30 1.43
C LEU A 20 10.70 19.52 0.11
N LEU A 21 10.12 18.31 0.02
CA LEU A 21 10.13 17.50 -1.19
C LEU A 21 9.14 18.03 -2.26
N PRO A 22 9.44 17.89 -3.56
CA PRO A 22 10.64 17.28 -4.14
C PRO A 22 11.87 18.20 -4.23
N GLN A 23 11.76 19.49 -3.90
CA GLN A 23 12.80 20.49 -4.19
C GLN A 23 14.07 20.33 -3.32
N ARG A 24 13.93 19.89 -2.07
CA ARG A 24 15.05 19.77 -1.13
C ARG A 24 14.86 18.58 -0.18
N SER A 25 15.88 17.75 -0.10
CA SER A 25 15.96 16.63 0.84
C SER A 25 16.71 17.05 2.10
N CYS A 26 16.00 17.18 3.23
CA CYS A 26 16.56 17.59 4.51
C CYS A 26 16.12 16.62 5.62
N TYR A 27 17.08 16.10 6.38
CA TYR A 27 16.82 15.23 7.52
C TYR A 27 16.89 16.04 8.83
N GLU A 28 15.76 16.15 9.51
CA GLU A 28 15.63 16.86 10.79
C GLU A 28 15.76 15.88 11.96
N GLN A 29 16.32 16.33 13.08
CA GLN A 29 16.50 15.51 14.28
C GLN A 29 15.22 15.48 15.11
N ILE A 30 14.82 14.30 15.55
CA ILE A 30 13.76 14.09 16.53
C ILE A 30 14.43 13.62 17.82
N GLY A 31 14.49 14.50 18.82
CA GLY A 31 15.12 14.26 20.12
C GLY A 31 14.18 13.74 21.21
N GLY A 32 12.88 13.61 20.92
CA GLY A 32 11.90 13.09 21.86
C GLY A 32 10.46 13.18 21.38
N VAL A 33 9.53 12.73 22.23
CA VAL A 33 8.09 12.58 22.02
C VAL A 33 7.45 13.86 21.49
N ARG A 34 7.79 15.02 22.07
CA ARG A 34 7.25 16.31 21.62
C ARG A 34 7.60 16.62 20.17
N GLN A 35 8.85 16.43 19.76
CA GLN A 35 9.27 16.68 18.39
C GLN A 35 8.69 15.64 17.42
N GLY A 36 8.53 14.39 17.86
CA GLY A 36 7.82 13.35 17.09
C GLY A 36 6.36 13.76 16.82
N TRP A 37 5.64 14.22 17.84
CA TRP A 37 4.28 14.74 17.73
C TRP A 37 4.19 15.95 16.80
N GLU A 38 5.09 16.94 16.95
CA GLU A 38 5.14 18.14 16.12
C GLU A 38 5.37 17.78 14.63
N ALA A 39 6.29 16.85 14.33
CA ALA A 39 6.60 16.40 12.98
C ALA A 39 5.45 15.60 12.33
N ILE A 40 4.76 14.76 13.10
CA ILE A 40 3.57 14.02 12.65
C ILE A 40 2.42 15.00 12.36
N ARG A 41 2.13 15.93 13.27
CA ARG A 41 1.04 16.91 13.16
C ARG A 41 1.26 17.88 12.00
N ALA A 42 2.48 18.37 11.82
CA ALA A 42 2.86 19.24 10.69
C ALA A 42 2.92 18.49 9.33
N MET A 43 2.69 17.16 9.31
CA MET A 43 2.80 16.31 8.12
C MET A 43 4.20 16.35 7.47
N GLN A 44 5.24 16.56 8.27
CA GLN A 44 6.63 16.30 7.86
C GLN A 44 6.86 14.80 7.67
N VAL A 45 6.19 13.97 8.49
CA VAL A 45 6.10 12.51 8.34
C VAL A 45 4.70 12.15 7.85
N ARG A 46 4.62 11.22 6.88
CA ARG A 46 3.36 10.76 6.27
C ARG A 46 3.39 9.26 6.01
N GLY A 47 2.21 8.69 5.76
CA GLY A 47 1.99 7.25 5.70
C GLY A 47 1.74 6.66 7.09
N ALA A 48 0.69 5.85 7.22
CA ALA A 48 0.21 5.41 8.53
C ALA A 48 1.24 4.54 9.31
N PRO A 49 1.99 3.62 8.67
CA PRO A 49 3.08 2.91 9.35
C PRO A 49 4.22 3.84 9.80
N ALA A 50 4.67 4.74 8.93
CA ALA A 50 5.78 5.66 9.25
C ALA A 50 5.44 6.62 10.41
N ILE A 51 4.19 7.08 10.50
CA ILE A 51 3.70 7.90 11.63
C ILE A 51 3.84 7.13 12.95
N ALA A 52 3.33 5.90 13.01
CA ALA A 52 3.37 5.09 14.23
C ALA A 52 4.81 4.78 14.67
N ILE A 53 5.67 4.42 13.69
CA ILE A 53 7.08 4.11 13.94
C ILE A 53 7.85 5.35 14.42
N VAL A 54 7.66 6.53 13.81
CA VAL A 54 8.30 7.76 14.29
C VAL A 54 7.80 8.13 15.70
N GLY A 55 6.52 7.91 16.01
CA GLY A 55 5.99 8.10 17.36
C GLY A 55 6.71 7.21 18.38
N CYS A 56 6.67 5.89 18.21
CA CYS A 56 7.29 4.93 19.12
C CYS A 56 8.82 5.10 19.22
N LEU A 57 9.52 5.37 18.11
CA LEU A 57 10.97 5.62 18.13
C LEU A 57 11.32 6.97 18.79
N SER A 58 10.46 7.99 18.71
CA SER A 58 10.69 9.26 19.43
C SER A 58 10.63 9.07 20.95
N LEU A 59 9.72 8.22 21.44
CA LEU A 59 9.71 7.77 22.83
C LEU A 59 10.97 6.96 23.17
N ALA A 60 11.40 6.04 22.31
CA ALA A 60 12.63 5.25 22.53
C ALA A 60 13.90 6.13 22.64
N VAL A 61 14.00 7.21 21.86
CA VAL A 61 15.09 8.21 21.99
C VAL A 61 15.04 8.91 23.34
N GLU A 62 13.87 9.34 23.79
CA GLU A 62 13.69 10.06 25.06
C GLU A 62 13.96 9.16 26.28
N LEU A 63 13.50 7.90 26.22
CA LEU A 63 13.83 6.85 27.19
C LEU A 63 15.34 6.57 27.23
N HIS A 64 16.00 6.46 26.07
CA HIS A 64 17.45 6.28 26.02
C HIS A 64 18.21 7.46 26.67
N GLY A 65 17.68 8.68 26.55
CA GLY A 65 18.17 9.87 27.27
C GLY A 65 17.95 9.86 28.80
N GLY A 66 17.27 8.84 29.34
CA GLY A 66 17.03 8.68 30.78
C GLY A 66 15.71 9.28 31.30
N ALA A 67 14.81 9.72 30.41
CA ALA A 67 13.49 10.20 30.80
C ALA A 67 12.65 9.14 31.53
N GLY A 68 11.71 9.57 32.37
CA GLY A 68 10.84 8.69 33.18
C GLY A 68 11.50 7.99 34.37
N MET A 69 12.84 7.84 34.39
CA MET A 69 13.57 7.05 35.40
C MET A 69 13.50 7.60 36.84
N GLY A 70 13.25 8.91 37.01
CA GLY A 70 13.38 9.60 38.31
C GLY A 70 12.37 9.20 39.40
N GLN A 71 11.38 8.36 39.07
CA GLN A 71 10.32 7.89 39.99
C GLN A 71 10.25 6.35 40.06
N GLY A 72 11.31 5.65 39.64
CA GLY A 72 11.36 4.19 39.60
C GLY A 72 10.37 3.58 38.61
N LYS A 73 10.07 2.28 38.77
CA LYS A 73 9.32 1.49 37.78
C LYS A 73 7.91 2.03 37.50
N ALA A 74 7.14 2.38 38.53
CA ALA A 74 5.77 2.87 38.38
C ALA A 74 5.70 4.26 37.72
N GLY A 75 6.67 5.14 38.02
CA GLY A 75 6.77 6.45 37.37
C GLY A 75 7.19 6.35 35.90
N LEU A 76 8.09 5.41 35.59
CA LEU A 76 8.48 5.09 34.22
C LEU A 76 7.30 4.55 33.40
N GLU A 77 6.52 3.61 33.94
CA GLU A 77 5.30 3.11 33.30
C GLU A 77 4.31 4.26 33.02
N THR A 78 4.07 5.12 34.00
CA THR A 78 3.19 6.30 33.87
C THR A 78 3.67 7.23 32.76
N PHE A 79 4.98 7.55 32.74
CA PHE A 79 5.60 8.39 31.71
C PHE A 79 5.43 7.82 30.30
N ILE A 80 5.56 6.49 30.14
CA ILE A 80 5.37 5.80 28.87
C ILE A 80 3.90 5.92 28.41
N HIS A 81 2.94 5.60 29.27
CA HIS A 81 1.50 5.69 28.94
C HIS A 81 1.07 7.11 28.58
N ASP A 82 1.53 8.12 29.32
CA ASP A 82 1.22 9.52 29.05
C ASP A 82 1.85 9.99 27.72
N SER A 83 3.08 9.58 27.43
CA SER A 83 3.75 9.84 26.15
C SER A 83 3.02 9.23 24.96
N LEU A 84 2.58 7.97 25.10
CA LEU A 84 1.81 7.27 24.06
C LEU A 84 0.44 7.93 23.84
N ARG A 85 -0.28 8.26 24.92
CA ARG A 85 -1.57 8.98 24.85
C ARG A 85 -1.40 10.33 24.16
N TYR A 86 -0.32 11.06 24.45
CA TYR A 86 -0.01 12.31 23.78
C TYR A 86 0.28 12.11 22.28
N LEU A 87 1.12 11.14 21.90
CA LEU A 87 1.44 10.83 20.49
C LEU A 87 0.19 10.53 19.64
N VAL A 88 -0.79 9.81 20.19
CA VAL A 88 -2.07 9.53 19.51
C VAL A 88 -2.83 10.81 19.13
N THR A 89 -2.70 11.89 19.92
CA THR A 89 -3.35 13.17 19.61
C THR A 89 -2.76 13.92 18.41
N ALA A 90 -1.58 13.51 17.90
CA ALA A 90 -0.91 14.22 16.81
C ALA A 90 -1.76 14.24 15.53
N ARG A 91 -2.34 13.08 15.18
CA ARG A 91 -3.25 12.87 14.04
C ARG A 91 -4.23 11.73 14.35
N PRO A 92 -5.38 12.00 15.02
CA PRO A 92 -6.32 10.96 15.45
C PRO A 92 -6.93 10.10 14.32
N THR A 93 -6.87 10.55 13.06
CA THR A 93 -7.30 9.75 11.89
C THR A 93 -6.32 8.64 11.51
N ALA A 94 -5.08 8.63 12.04
CA ALA A 94 -4.07 7.62 11.79
C ALA A 94 -4.16 6.45 12.79
N VAL A 95 -5.08 5.51 12.54
CA VAL A 95 -5.35 4.34 13.42
C VAL A 95 -4.08 3.56 13.79
N ASN A 96 -3.09 3.47 12.92
CA ASN A 96 -1.81 2.81 13.19
C ASN A 96 -1.08 3.37 14.42
N MET A 97 -1.18 4.68 14.71
CA MET A 97 -0.58 5.28 15.92
C MET A 97 -1.36 4.90 17.18
N ALA A 98 -2.70 4.92 17.13
CA ALA A 98 -3.56 4.48 18.23
C ALA A 98 -3.30 3.00 18.57
N ARG A 99 -3.32 2.14 17.55
CA ARG A 99 -3.02 0.72 17.69
C ARG A 99 -1.60 0.44 18.22
N ALA A 100 -0.58 1.14 17.72
CA ALA A 100 0.79 0.97 18.23
C ALA A 100 0.93 1.45 19.69
N ALA A 101 0.21 2.51 20.07
CA ALA A 101 0.14 2.98 21.45
C ALA A 101 -0.60 1.99 22.37
N GLU A 102 -1.67 1.36 21.91
CA GLU A 102 -2.38 0.29 22.62
C GLU A 102 -1.51 -0.96 22.80
N GLU A 103 -0.88 -1.45 21.72
CA GLU A 103 0.01 -2.62 21.74
C GLU A 103 1.24 -2.40 22.65
N LEU A 104 1.89 -1.24 22.56
CA LEU A 104 3.06 -0.89 23.40
C LEU A 104 2.67 -0.56 24.85
N GLY A 105 1.52 0.09 25.07
CA GLY A 105 1.01 0.36 26.41
C GLY A 105 0.66 -0.94 27.15
N ALA A 106 -0.04 -1.87 26.49
CA ALA A 106 -0.34 -3.19 27.04
C ALA A 106 0.93 -4.01 27.34
N PHE A 107 1.91 -4.00 26.44
CA PHE A 107 3.22 -4.60 26.67
C PHE A 107 3.93 -3.98 27.90
N THR A 108 3.95 -2.65 28.01
CA THR A 108 4.59 -1.93 29.12
C THR A 108 4.00 -2.34 30.46
N SER A 109 2.66 -2.37 30.59
CA SER A 109 2.02 -2.79 31.84
C SER A 109 2.21 -4.27 32.17
N GLN A 110 2.29 -5.16 31.17
CA GLN A 110 2.58 -6.58 31.40
C GLN A 110 4.02 -6.80 31.90
N GLU A 111 5.00 -6.09 31.35
CA GLU A 111 6.38 -6.14 31.84
C GLU A 111 6.53 -5.47 33.22
N ALA A 112 5.86 -4.34 33.46
CA ALA A 112 5.94 -3.60 34.73
C ALA A 112 5.41 -4.40 35.93
N GLN A 113 4.37 -5.23 35.72
CA GLN A 113 3.78 -6.10 36.74
C GLN A 113 4.69 -7.23 37.22
N ARG A 114 5.74 -7.60 36.46
CA ARG A 114 6.67 -8.66 36.88
C ARG A 114 7.59 -8.18 37.98
N GLU A 115 7.80 -8.99 39.02
CA GLU A 115 8.57 -8.61 40.21
C GLU A 115 10.07 -8.47 39.89
N GLU A 116 10.59 -9.32 39.00
CA GLU A 116 12.00 -9.35 38.58
C GLU A 116 12.41 -8.21 37.64
N VAL A 117 11.44 -7.46 37.09
CA VAL A 117 11.70 -6.34 36.18
C VAL A 117 12.00 -5.07 36.97
N THR A 118 13.16 -4.45 36.71
CA THR A 118 13.56 -3.14 37.25
C THR A 118 13.11 -2.01 36.32
N ALA A 119 13.31 -0.75 36.73
CA ALA A 119 13.06 0.39 35.86
C ALA A 119 13.99 0.37 34.62
N GLU A 120 15.24 -0.01 34.80
CA GLU A 120 16.25 -0.09 33.73
C GLU A 120 15.92 -1.17 32.71
N SER A 121 15.48 -2.35 33.17
CA SER A 121 15.09 -3.44 32.25
C SER A 121 13.76 -3.16 31.57
N LEU A 122 12.76 -2.58 32.25
CA LEU A 122 11.52 -2.11 31.62
C LEU A 122 11.81 -1.09 30.50
N ARG A 123 12.65 -0.09 30.79
CA ARG A 123 13.09 0.91 29.81
C ARG A 123 13.74 0.27 28.58
N GLU A 124 14.66 -0.67 28.79
CA GLU A 124 15.34 -1.36 27.70
C GLU A 124 14.38 -2.23 26.87
N SER A 125 13.47 -2.98 27.51
CA SER A 125 12.42 -3.75 26.83
C SER A 125 11.52 -2.88 25.95
N VAL A 126 11.16 -1.67 26.40
CA VAL A 126 10.32 -0.73 25.65
C VAL A 126 11.07 -0.10 24.46
N ILE A 127 12.37 0.20 24.62
CA ILE A 127 13.24 0.61 23.50
C ILE A 127 13.33 -0.51 22.47
N GLN A 128 13.60 -1.74 22.89
CA GLN A 128 13.69 -2.91 22.01
C GLN A 128 12.39 -3.19 21.28
N TRP A 129 11.22 -2.99 21.91
CA TRP A 129 9.92 -3.12 21.27
C TRP A 129 9.78 -2.15 20.08
N ALA A 130 10.15 -0.87 20.27
CA ALA A 130 10.08 0.13 19.21
C ALA A 130 11.08 -0.14 18.07
N GLU A 131 12.27 -0.64 18.40
CA GLU A 131 13.27 -1.08 17.41
C GLU A 131 12.79 -2.32 16.62
N ALA A 132 12.15 -3.27 17.29
CA ALA A 132 11.56 -4.45 16.66
C ALA A 132 10.38 -4.10 15.73
N MET A 133 9.60 -3.08 16.07
CA MET A 133 8.54 -2.53 15.20
C MET A 133 9.11 -2.01 13.88
N LEU A 134 10.23 -1.28 13.94
CA LEU A 134 10.92 -0.74 12.75
C LEU A 134 11.41 -1.87 11.82
N GLU A 135 12.16 -2.85 12.35
CA GLU A 135 12.67 -3.95 11.52
C GLU A 135 11.54 -4.87 11.02
N LYS A 136 10.48 -5.04 11.81
CA LYS A 136 9.27 -5.75 11.35
C LYS A 136 8.65 -5.08 10.12
N ASP A 137 8.41 -3.78 10.15
CA ASP A 137 7.81 -3.06 9.00
C ASP A 137 8.73 -3.12 7.78
N LEU A 138 10.04 -2.93 7.95
CA LEU A 138 11.04 -3.06 6.87
C LEU A 138 11.04 -4.44 6.23
N ARG A 139 11.00 -5.52 7.03
CA ARG A 139 10.94 -6.90 6.53
C ARG A 139 9.60 -7.18 5.84
N ASP A 140 8.49 -6.84 6.47
CA ASP A 140 7.15 -7.12 5.96
C ASP A 140 6.91 -6.36 4.63
N ASN A 141 7.39 -5.11 4.50
CA ASN A 141 7.39 -4.35 3.24
C ASN A 141 8.22 -5.04 2.12
N ARG A 142 9.42 -5.53 2.44
CA ARG A 142 10.24 -6.32 1.51
C ARG A 142 9.48 -7.57 1.05
N SER A 143 8.89 -8.31 1.97
CA SER A 143 8.07 -9.50 1.66
C SER A 143 6.85 -9.16 0.79
N ILE A 144 6.12 -8.07 1.07
CA ILE A 144 5.01 -7.60 0.22
C ILE A 144 5.49 -7.34 -1.21
N GLY A 145 6.64 -6.68 -1.37
CA GLY A 145 7.25 -6.44 -2.67
C GLY A 145 7.58 -7.72 -3.43
N GLU A 146 8.29 -8.64 -2.78
CA GLU A 146 8.70 -9.92 -3.38
C GLU A 146 7.50 -10.82 -3.75
N HIS A 147 6.52 -10.95 -2.84
CA HIS A 147 5.32 -11.76 -3.09
C HIS A 147 4.44 -11.13 -4.18
N GLY A 148 4.24 -9.81 -4.16
CA GLY A 148 3.48 -9.10 -5.18
C GLY A 148 4.13 -9.17 -6.56
N ALA A 149 5.45 -8.94 -6.64
CA ALA A 149 6.18 -9.04 -7.90
C ALA A 149 6.15 -10.46 -8.46
N ARG A 150 6.41 -11.48 -7.63
CA ARG A 150 6.36 -12.90 -8.02
C ARG A 150 4.98 -13.29 -8.56
N HIS A 151 3.90 -12.91 -7.87
CA HIS A 151 2.55 -13.23 -8.32
C HIS A 151 2.19 -12.47 -9.60
N LEU A 152 2.53 -11.18 -9.70
CA LEU A 152 2.23 -10.36 -10.88
C LEU A 152 2.94 -10.92 -12.12
N LEU A 153 4.19 -11.35 -11.99
CA LEU A 153 4.93 -12.02 -13.08
C LEU A 153 4.31 -13.39 -13.43
N GLN A 154 3.89 -14.20 -12.45
CA GLN A 154 3.21 -15.48 -12.72
C GLN A 154 1.85 -15.32 -13.43
N ALA A 155 1.17 -14.19 -13.23
CA ALA A 155 -0.08 -13.85 -13.92
C ALA A 155 0.14 -13.11 -15.26
N SER A 156 1.37 -12.66 -15.54
CA SER A 156 1.73 -11.92 -16.74
C SER A 156 2.14 -12.87 -17.88
N PRO A 157 1.61 -12.72 -19.10
CA PRO A 157 2.15 -13.39 -20.29
C PRO A 157 3.40 -12.68 -20.86
N GLN A 158 3.88 -11.62 -20.22
CA GLN A 158 5.00 -10.78 -20.67
C GLN A 158 6.19 -10.89 -19.70
N ASP A 159 7.41 -11.07 -20.24
CA ASP A 159 8.67 -11.12 -19.47
C ASP A 159 8.97 -9.82 -18.71
N LYS A 160 8.48 -8.69 -19.23
CA LYS A 160 8.53 -7.39 -18.58
C LYS A 160 7.14 -6.77 -18.51
N VAL A 161 6.86 -6.09 -17.41
CA VAL A 161 5.53 -5.53 -17.11
C VAL A 161 5.55 -4.02 -17.00
N THR A 162 4.46 -3.38 -17.42
CA THR A 162 4.23 -1.94 -17.27
C THR A 162 3.19 -1.73 -16.18
N VAL A 163 3.61 -1.16 -15.05
CA VAL A 163 2.75 -1.01 -13.87
C VAL A 163 2.18 0.40 -13.80
N LEU A 164 0.90 0.54 -13.41
CA LEU A 164 0.33 1.82 -13.00
C LEU A 164 0.10 1.83 -11.48
N THR A 165 0.44 2.95 -10.83
CA THR A 165 0.28 3.14 -9.37
C THR A 165 -0.26 4.53 -9.02
N HIS A 166 -0.66 4.70 -7.76
CA HIS A 166 -1.44 5.83 -7.28
C HIS A 166 -1.05 6.21 -5.84
N CYS A 167 -1.21 7.49 -5.50
CA CYS A 167 -0.72 8.09 -4.26
C CYS A 167 0.79 7.87 -4.08
N ASN A 168 1.25 7.85 -2.83
CA ASN A 168 2.57 7.42 -2.45
C ASN A 168 2.49 6.26 -1.46
N THR A 169 3.24 5.20 -1.77
CA THR A 169 3.24 3.91 -1.08
C THR A 169 4.68 3.39 -0.94
N GLY A 170 5.65 4.30 -1.03
CA GLY A 170 7.07 4.01 -1.00
C GLY A 170 7.67 4.02 0.39
N SER A 171 8.97 4.26 0.44
CA SER A 171 9.69 4.51 1.69
C SER A 171 9.11 5.75 2.37
N LEU A 172 8.71 6.77 1.61
CA LEU A 172 8.09 7.99 2.14
C LEU A 172 6.71 7.77 2.80
N ALA A 173 6.15 6.56 2.73
CA ALA A 173 4.90 6.19 3.40
C ALA A 173 5.05 5.07 4.47
N THR A 174 6.25 4.51 4.65
CA THR A 174 6.52 3.35 5.52
C THR A 174 7.85 3.52 6.27
N ALA A 175 8.32 2.51 7.00
CA ALA A 175 9.70 2.49 7.50
C ALA A 175 10.76 2.59 6.38
N GLY A 176 10.40 2.13 5.18
CA GLY A 176 11.31 1.97 4.06
C GLY A 176 10.82 0.86 3.13
N TYR A 177 11.29 0.87 1.89
CA TYR A 177 10.92 -0.05 0.80
C TYR A 177 9.47 0.04 0.30
N GLY A 178 8.48 0.32 1.16
CA GLY A 178 7.09 0.55 0.77
C GLY A 178 6.32 -0.72 0.38
N THR A 179 5.04 -0.54 0.05
CA THR A 179 4.13 -1.64 -0.29
C THR A 179 3.96 -1.80 -1.79
N ALA A 180 3.10 -1.03 -2.44
CA ALA A 180 2.90 -1.09 -3.90
C ALA A 180 4.13 -0.59 -4.66
N LEU A 181 4.79 0.47 -4.17
CA LEU A 181 6.10 0.87 -4.71
C LEU A 181 7.20 -0.16 -4.36
N GLY A 182 7.04 -0.93 -3.27
CA GLY A 182 7.88 -2.10 -2.97
C GLY A 182 7.76 -3.21 -4.00
N VAL A 183 6.55 -3.48 -4.51
CA VAL A 183 6.32 -4.39 -5.65
C VAL A 183 7.02 -3.87 -6.91
N ILE A 184 6.91 -2.58 -7.21
CA ILE A 184 7.60 -1.95 -8.34
C ILE A 184 9.13 -2.03 -8.20
N ARG A 185 9.67 -1.80 -6.99
CA ARG A 185 11.10 -1.98 -6.66
C ARG A 185 11.57 -3.42 -6.85
N SER A 186 10.77 -4.40 -6.43
CA SER A 186 11.05 -5.83 -6.65
C SER A 186 11.08 -6.17 -8.15
N LEU A 187 10.09 -5.71 -8.93
CA LEU A 187 10.06 -5.90 -10.39
C LEU A 187 11.28 -5.25 -11.07
N HIS A 188 11.68 -4.05 -10.63
CA HIS A 188 12.85 -3.35 -11.15
C HIS A 188 14.16 -4.09 -10.82
N ALA A 189 14.33 -4.54 -9.58
CA ALA A 189 15.51 -5.30 -9.15
C ALA A 189 15.67 -6.65 -9.89
N LEU A 190 14.56 -7.26 -10.31
CA LEU A 190 14.54 -8.46 -11.15
C LEU A 190 14.78 -8.18 -12.64
N GLY A 191 14.85 -6.91 -13.08
CA GLY A 191 14.93 -6.53 -14.48
C GLY A 191 13.62 -6.69 -15.28
N CYS A 192 12.54 -7.09 -14.59
CA CYS A 192 11.22 -7.40 -15.15
C CYS A 192 10.26 -6.20 -15.17
N LEU A 193 10.64 -5.02 -14.68
CA LEU A 193 9.89 -3.79 -14.92
C LEU A 193 10.25 -3.24 -16.31
N ALA A 194 9.26 -3.04 -17.17
CA ALA A 194 9.41 -2.29 -18.41
C ALA A 194 9.34 -0.79 -18.12
N HIS A 195 8.28 -0.36 -17.42
CA HIS A 195 8.02 1.04 -17.08
C HIS A 195 7.01 1.15 -15.93
N VAL A 196 6.96 2.29 -15.25
CA VAL A 196 5.89 2.62 -14.30
C VAL A 196 5.20 3.95 -14.62
N TYR A 197 3.87 3.95 -14.58
CA TYR A 197 3.05 5.16 -14.60
C TYR A 197 2.60 5.49 -13.19
N CYS A 198 2.93 6.68 -12.69
CA CYS A 198 2.41 7.21 -11.44
C CYS A 198 1.45 8.36 -11.71
N THR A 199 0.29 8.38 -11.07
CA THR A 199 -0.65 9.50 -11.21
C THR A 199 -0.28 10.65 -10.28
N GLU A 200 -0.70 11.88 -10.56
CA GLU A 200 -0.43 13.03 -9.68
C GLU A 200 -1.02 12.86 -8.28
N THR A 201 -2.22 12.29 -8.16
CA THR A 201 -3.03 12.13 -6.93
C THR A 201 -3.46 13.47 -6.32
N ARG A 202 -4.38 14.18 -7.00
CA ARG A 202 -5.02 15.38 -6.48
C ARG A 202 -5.94 15.06 -5.27
N PRO A 203 -6.19 16.02 -4.38
CA PRO A 203 -5.63 17.39 -4.38
C PRO A 203 -4.17 17.46 -3.91
N TYR A 204 -3.68 16.42 -3.23
CA TYR A 204 -2.46 16.46 -2.42
C TYR A 204 -1.14 16.30 -3.18
N ASN A 205 -1.22 15.87 -4.42
CA ASN A 205 -0.11 15.67 -5.33
C ASN A 205 0.94 14.69 -4.77
N GLN A 206 0.55 13.65 -4.00
CA GLN A 206 1.52 12.70 -3.42
C GLN A 206 2.28 11.94 -4.51
N GLY A 207 1.60 11.53 -5.58
CA GLY A 207 2.26 10.81 -6.66
C GLY A 207 3.22 11.70 -7.45
N ALA A 208 2.82 12.95 -7.72
CA ALA A 208 3.69 13.95 -8.37
C ALA A 208 4.87 14.41 -7.49
N ARG A 209 4.68 14.59 -6.18
CA ARG A 209 5.70 15.14 -5.27
C ARG A 209 6.62 14.09 -4.63
N LEU A 210 6.09 12.91 -4.34
CA LEU A 210 6.76 11.90 -3.50
C LEU A 210 7.07 10.63 -4.31
N THR A 211 6.09 10.08 -5.03
CA THR A 211 6.30 8.84 -5.81
C THR A 211 7.22 9.09 -7.01
N ALA A 212 6.99 10.16 -7.78
CA ALA A 212 7.92 10.56 -8.84
C ALA A 212 9.32 10.88 -8.29
N TYR A 213 9.43 11.46 -7.09
CA TYR A 213 10.72 11.73 -6.43
C TYR A 213 11.46 10.42 -6.10
N GLU A 214 10.78 9.43 -5.49
CA GLU A 214 11.38 8.13 -5.19
C GLU A 214 11.79 7.35 -6.46
N LEU A 215 10.96 7.39 -7.50
CA LEU A 215 11.25 6.74 -8.78
C LEU A 215 12.47 7.35 -9.47
N VAL A 216 12.60 8.68 -9.47
CA VAL A 216 13.78 9.39 -9.99
C VAL A 216 15.03 9.11 -9.15
N TYR A 217 14.92 9.14 -7.81
CA TYR A 217 16.03 8.85 -6.89
C TYR A 217 16.60 7.44 -7.08
N GLU A 218 15.76 6.46 -7.46
CA GLU A 218 16.15 5.06 -7.64
C GLU A 218 16.40 4.67 -9.10
N HIS A 219 16.37 5.66 -10.00
CA HIS A 219 16.55 5.49 -11.45
C HIS A 219 15.57 4.48 -12.08
N ILE A 220 14.35 4.38 -11.54
CA ILE A 220 13.30 3.49 -12.03
C ILE A 220 12.64 4.16 -13.26
N PRO A 221 12.49 3.46 -14.41
CA PRO A 221 11.91 4.03 -15.62
C PRO A 221 10.43 4.39 -15.40
N ALA A 222 10.13 5.69 -15.35
CA ALA A 222 8.86 6.20 -14.85
C ALA A 222 8.28 7.35 -15.69
N THR A 223 6.96 7.51 -15.65
CA THR A 223 6.24 8.66 -16.18
C THR A 223 5.16 9.12 -15.20
N LEU A 224 5.14 10.42 -14.92
CA LEU A 224 4.06 11.09 -14.20
C LEU A 224 2.92 11.41 -15.17
N ILE A 225 1.68 11.11 -14.78
CA ILE A 225 0.45 11.47 -15.51
C ILE A 225 -0.55 12.16 -14.58
N VAL A 226 -1.44 13.00 -15.13
CA VAL A 226 -2.58 13.53 -14.36
C VAL A 226 -3.61 12.43 -14.09
N ASP A 227 -4.42 12.56 -13.04
CA ASP A 227 -5.36 11.50 -12.63
C ASP A 227 -6.42 11.19 -13.72
N SER A 228 -6.73 12.15 -14.60
CA SER A 228 -7.64 12.01 -15.74
C SER A 228 -7.05 11.26 -16.95
N MET A 229 -5.73 11.08 -17.02
CA MET A 229 -5.07 10.36 -18.12
C MET A 229 -5.09 8.83 -17.94
N VAL A 230 -5.50 8.31 -16.79
CA VAL A 230 -5.43 6.89 -16.42
C VAL A 230 -5.99 5.95 -17.49
N SER A 231 -7.22 6.17 -17.96
CA SER A 231 -7.85 5.31 -18.98
C SER A 231 -7.15 5.37 -20.33
N VAL A 232 -6.62 6.55 -20.71
CA VAL A 232 -5.82 6.71 -21.93
C VAL A 232 -4.47 6.01 -21.79
N ALA A 233 -3.82 6.07 -20.62
CA ALA A 233 -2.59 5.35 -20.34
C ALA A 233 -2.81 3.83 -20.41
N MET A 234 -3.89 3.33 -19.81
CA MET A 234 -4.29 1.91 -19.90
C MET A 234 -4.51 1.46 -21.35
N LYS A 235 -5.19 2.28 -22.16
CA LYS A 235 -5.48 1.98 -23.57
C LYS A 235 -4.24 2.06 -24.48
N GLU A 236 -3.41 3.08 -24.34
CA GLU A 236 -2.38 3.46 -25.32
C GLU A 236 -0.93 3.16 -24.89
N LYS A 237 -0.68 2.84 -23.61
CA LYS A 237 0.68 2.71 -23.05
C LYS A 237 1.04 1.30 -22.57
N GLY A 238 0.21 0.31 -22.89
CA GLY A 238 0.50 -1.11 -22.61
C GLY A 238 0.60 -1.43 -21.11
N VAL A 239 -0.17 -0.73 -20.26
CA VAL A 239 -0.24 -1.03 -18.82
C VAL A 239 -0.75 -2.46 -18.64
N SER A 240 0.05 -3.30 -17.98
CA SER A 240 -0.22 -4.73 -17.79
C SER A 240 -0.69 -5.08 -16.38
N ALA A 241 -0.54 -4.17 -15.41
CA ALA A 241 -1.08 -4.31 -14.05
C ALA A 241 -1.27 -2.94 -13.37
N VAL A 242 -2.22 -2.87 -12.43
CA VAL A 242 -2.34 -1.76 -11.47
C VAL A 242 -2.00 -2.26 -10.08
N VAL A 243 -1.12 -1.56 -9.35
CA VAL A 243 -0.77 -1.88 -7.96
C VAL A 243 -0.91 -0.63 -7.09
N VAL A 244 -1.74 -0.71 -6.05
CA VAL A 244 -2.01 0.39 -5.11
C VAL A 244 -1.80 -0.06 -3.65
N GLY A 245 -1.64 0.91 -2.75
CA GLY A 245 -1.63 0.67 -1.31
C GLY A 245 -3.05 0.58 -0.73
N ALA A 246 -3.13 0.53 0.60
CA ALA A 246 -4.37 0.69 1.36
C ALA A 246 -4.14 1.56 2.60
N ASP A 247 -5.11 2.42 2.90
CA ASP A 247 -5.24 3.06 4.21
C ASP A 247 -5.92 2.08 5.19
N ARG A 248 -6.94 1.32 4.73
CA ARG A 248 -7.60 0.22 5.48
C ARG A 248 -8.17 -0.85 4.55
N VAL A 249 -8.07 -2.12 4.91
CA VAL A 249 -8.75 -3.26 4.25
C VAL A 249 -9.63 -3.97 5.27
N VAL A 250 -10.92 -4.16 5.01
CA VAL A 250 -11.87 -4.77 5.98
C VAL A 250 -12.11 -6.27 5.70
N ALA A 251 -12.94 -6.96 6.51
CA ALA A 251 -13.04 -8.41 6.47
C ALA A 251 -13.53 -9.00 5.11
N ASN A 252 -14.38 -8.29 4.37
CA ASN A 252 -14.77 -8.67 3.00
C ASN A 252 -13.76 -8.25 1.90
N GLY A 253 -12.64 -7.63 2.29
CA GLY A 253 -11.59 -7.09 1.41
C GLY A 253 -11.90 -5.76 0.71
N ASP A 254 -13.05 -5.12 0.99
CA ASP A 254 -13.27 -3.73 0.61
C ASP A 254 -12.12 -2.88 1.16
N THR A 255 -11.58 -2.01 0.30
CA THR A 255 -10.33 -1.29 0.56
C THR A 255 -10.57 0.21 0.52
N ALA A 256 -10.36 0.87 1.65
CA ALA A 256 -10.18 2.32 1.70
C ALA A 256 -8.72 2.64 1.33
N ASN A 257 -8.54 3.39 0.24
CA ASN A 257 -7.28 4.01 -0.16
C ASN A 257 -7.56 5.37 -0.80
N LYS A 258 -6.52 6.18 -1.04
CA LYS A 258 -6.63 7.56 -1.53
C LYS A 258 -7.63 7.74 -2.69
N VAL A 259 -8.39 8.84 -2.63
CA VAL A 259 -9.36 9.23 -3.67
C VAL A 259 -8.73 9.18 -5.06
N GLY A 260 -9.43 8.55 -6.00
CA GLY A 260 -8.90 8.14 -7.29
C GLY A 260 -8.73 6.63 -7.42
N THR A 261 -8.37 5.91 -6.35
CA THR A 261 -8.17 4.44 -6.37
C THR A 261 -9.36 3.67 -6.97
N TYR A 262 -10.59 4.04 -6.62
CA TYR A 262 -11.80 3.44 -7.19
C TYR A 262 -11.90 3.65 -8.70
N GLN A 263 -11.65 4.88 -9.17
CA GLN A 263 -11.67 5.22 -10.59
C GLN A 263 -10.63 4.40 -11.38
N LEU A 264 -9.44 4.19 -10.81
CA LEU A 264 -8.43 3.29 -11.36
C LEU A 264 -8.93 1.84 -11.43
N ALA A 265 -9.61 1.34 -10.40
CA ALA A 265 -10.15 -0.03 -10.39
C ALA A 265 -11.25 -0.24 -11.45
N ILE A 266 -12.13 0.75 -11.65
CA ILE A 266 -13.13 0.75 -12.74
C ILE A 266 -12.43 0.73 -14.10
N ALA A 267 -11.45 1.61 -14.31
CA ALA A 267 -10.73 1.71 -15.58
C ALA A 267 -9.94 0.42 -15.87
N ALA A 268 -9.25 -0.14 -14.87
CA ALA A 268 -8.52 -1.40 -14.99
C ALA A 268 -9.46 -2.54 -15.40
N LYS A 269 -10.62 -2.66 -14.75
CA LYS A 269 -11.66 -3.64 -15.11
C LYS A 269 -12.19 -3.46 -16.53
N HIS A 270 -12.41 -2.22 -16.97
CA HIS A 270 -12.84 -1.92 -18.34
C HIS A 270 -11.81 -2.36 -19.39
N HIS A 271 -10.51 -2.18 -19.09
CA HIS A 271 -9.41 -2.57 -19.98
C HIS A 271 -8.91 -4.02 -19.79
N GLY A 272 -9.52 -4.80 -18.88
CA GLY A 272 -9.09 -6.19 -18.59
C GLY A 272 -7.76 -6.30 -17.86
N ILE A 273 -7.29 -5.23 -17.22
CA ILE A 273 -6.01 -5.15 -16.52
C ILE A 273 -6.19 -5.63 -15.07
N PRO A 274 -5.34 -6.53 -14.54
CA PRO A 274 -5.42 -6.99 -13.16
C PRO A 274 -5.09 -5.87 -12.17
N PHE A 275 -5.84 -5.82 -11.07
CA PHE A 275 -5.75 -4.80 -10.03
C PHE A 275 -5.33 -5.43 -8.70
N TYR A 276 -4.30 -4.89 -8.07
CA TYR A 276 -3.67 -5.41 -6.87
C TYR A 276 -3.68 -4.38 -5.74
N VAL A 277 -3.97 -4.85 -4.52
CA VAL A 277 -3.82 -4.08 -3.28
C VAL A 277 -2.67 -4.68 -2.47
N ALA A 278 -1.65 -3.87 -2.20
CA ALA A 278 -0.47 -4.24 -1.44
C ALA A 278 -0.49 -3.53 -0.07
N ALA A 279 -0.71 -4.30 1.00
CA ALA A 279 -0.90 -3.76 2.35
C ALA A 279 -0.35 -4.71 3.44
N PRO A 280 0.26 -4.20 4.52
CA PRO A 280 0.63 -5.03 5.65
C PRO A 280 -0.62 -5.52 6.39
N SER A 281 -0.48 -6.61 7.16
CA SER A 281 -1.56 -7.14 8.00
C SER A 281 -2.02 -6.16 9.09
N THR A 282 -1.20 -5.16 9.41
CA THR A 282 -1.55 -4.05 10.31
C THR A 282 -2.54 -3.04 9.70
N SER A 283 -2.67 -3.00 8.36
CA SER A 283 -3.70 -2.23 7.64
C SER A 283 -5.00 -3.03 7.43
N CYS A 284 -5.05 -4.29 7.84
CA CYS A 284 -6.25 -5.12 7.77
C CYS A 284 -7.06 -5.00 9.08
N ASP A 285 -8.27 -4.46 8.98
CA ASP A 285 -9.21 -4.26 10.07
C ASP A 285 -10.35 -5.29 9.95
N LEU A 286 -10.14 -6.45 10.58
CA LEU A 286 -11.11 -7.54 10.57
C LEU A 286 -12.28 -7.32 11.56
N SER A 287 -12.34 -6.17 12.25
CA SER A 287 -13.47 -5.82 13.12
C SER A 287 -14.67 -5.28 12.33
N LEU A 288 -14.41 -4.71 11.15
CA LEU A 288 -15.44 -4.25 10.21
C LEU A 288 -15.73 -5.34 9.17
N ALA A 289 -17.00 -5.59 8.89
CA ALA A 289 -17.44 -6.59 7.93
C ALA A 289 -17.31 -6.10 6.49
N GLU A 290 -17.70 -4.85 6.22
CA GLU A 290 -17.75 -4.27 4.88
C GLU A 290 -17.30 -2.81 4.81
N GLY A 291 -16.96 -2.33 3.60
CA GLY A 291 -16.44 -0.97 3.39
C GLY A 291 -17.40 0.14 3.83
N ALA A 292 -18.68 -0.18 4.02
CA ALA A 292 -19.70 0.75 4.47
C ALA A 292 -19.52 1.27 5.90
N GLU A 293 -18.80 0.53 6.74
CA GLU A 293 -18.53 0.90 8.13
C GLU A 293 -17.33 1.86 8.27
N ILE A 294 -16.57 2.07 7.19
CA ILE A 294 -15.41 2.97 7.18
C ILE A 294 -15.89 4.42 7.11
N VAL A 295 -15.63 5.18 8.17
CA VAL A 295 -15.81 6.65 8.19
C VAL A 295 -14.76 7.31 7.31
N ILE A 296 -15.20 8.18 6.40
CA ILE A 296 -14.36 8.86 5.43
C ILE A 296 -13.83 10.19 5.99
N GLU A 297 -12.50 10.38 5.96
CA GLU A 297 -11.85 11.65 6.30
C GLU A 297 -12.18 12.70 5.22
N GLU A 298 -13.11 13.62 5.53
CA GLU A 298 -13.26 14.86 4.78
C GLU A 298 -12.30 15.93 5.32
N ARG A 299 -11.75 16.75 4.44
CA ARG A 299 -10.70 17.75 4.77
C ARG A 299 -11.08 19.14 4.25
N PRO A 300 -10.47 20.23 4.80
CA PRO A 300 -10.80 21.59 4.39
C PRO A 300 -10.74 21.79 2.87
N SER A 301 -11.81 22.34 2.30
CA SER A 301 -11.97 22.56 0.86
C SER A 301 -10.86 23.42 0.24
N GLN A 302 -10.19 24.24 1.05
CA GLN A 302 -9.02 25.02 0.65
C GLN A 302 -7.90 24.14 0.09
N GLU A 303 -7.72 22.91 0.58
CA GLU A 303 -6.70 21.98 0.11
C GLU A 303 -6.93 21.56 -1.36
N LEU A 304 -8.19 21.62 -1.84
CA LEU A 304 -8.54 21.45 -3.25
C LEU A 304 -8.44 22.76 -4.03
N THR A 305 -8.95 23.88 -3.49
CA THR A 305 -9.03 25.14 -4.24
C THR A 305 -7.71 25.87 -4.38
N ASP A 306 -6.77 25.64 -3.46
CA ASP A 306 -5.54 26.39 -3.33
C ASP A 306 -4.33 25.42 -3.46
N VAL A 307 -3.25 25.91 -4.09
CA VAL A 307 -1.97 25.19 -4.18
C VAL A 307 -0.87 26.18 -3.83
N ASN A 308 0.00 25.82 -2.88
CA ASN A 308 1.09 26.67 -2.38
C ASN A 308 0.63 28.09 -1.94
N GLY A 309 -0.55 28.19 -1.31
CA GLY A 309 -1.13 29.45 -0.85
C GLY A 309 -1.77 30.31 -1.94
N VAL A 310 -1.80 29.84 -3.19
CA VAL A 310 -2.47 30.52 -4.31
C VAL A 310 -3.76 29.78 -4.65
N ARG A 311 -4.89 30.49 -4.60
CA ARG A 311 -6.18 29.96 -5.02
C ARG A 311 -6.23 29.79 -6.53
N ILE A 312 -6.52 28.57 -6.99
CA ILE A 312 -6.68 28.19 -8.40
C ILE A 312 -8.16 28.18 -8.80
N ALA A 313 -9.05 27.72 -7.92
CA ALA A 313 -10.49 27.68 -8.20
C ALA A 313 -11.13 29.07 -8.13
N ALA A 314 -12.17 29.31 -8.94
CA ALA A 314 -12.90 30.58 -8.91
C ALA A 314 -13.40 30.93 -7.48
N PRO A 315 -13.35 32.22 -7.06
CA PRO A 315 -13.99 32.67 -5.82
C PRO A 315 -15.48 32.33 -5.83
N GLY A 316 -16.03 31.95 -4.67
CA GLY A 316 -17.45 31.56 -4.54
C GLY A 316 -17.84 30.24 -5.20
N ALA A 317 -16.96 29.55 -5.94
CA ALA A 317 -17.23 28.22 -6.46
C ALA A 317 -17.52 27.25 -5.29
N ALA A 318 -18.71 26.65 -5.30
CA ALA A 318 -19.09 25.62 -4.36
C ALA A 318 -18.15 24.42 -4.54
N VAL A 319 -17.23 24.23 -3.60
CA VAL A 319 -16.46 23.01 -3.52
C VAL A 319 -17.39 21.92 -3.04
N GLY A 320 -17.47 20.83 -3.80
CA GLY A 320 -18.36 19.71 -3.52
C GLY A 320 -18.02 18.97 -2.23
N ALA A 321 -18.41 19.54 -1.09
CA ALA A 321 -18.74 18.80 0.11
C ALA A 321 -20.21 18.34 0.02
N HIS A 322 -20.50 17.48 -0.97
CA HIS A 322 -21.57 16.51 -0.73
C HIS A 322 -21.01 15.48 0.26
N PRO A 323 -21.78 15.04 1.27
CA PRO A 323 -21.28 14.54 2.57
C PRO A 323 -20.66 13.12 2.54
N ARG A 324 -20.10 12.70 1.40
CA ARG A 324 -19.45 11.41 1.16
C ARG A 324 -18.39 11.50 0.06
N THR A 325 -17.54 12.53 0.04
CA THR A 325 -16.54 12.69 -1.06
C THR A 325 -15.28 11.83 -0.86
N VAL A 326 -15.53 10.51 -0.89
CA VAL A 326 -14.71 9.40 -1.38
C VAL A 326 -13.38 9.08 -0.68
N LEU A 327 -13.47 8.10 0.23
CA LEU A 327 -12.49 7.02 0.41
C LEU A 327 -13.21 5.66 0.34
N TRP A 328 -14.15 5.51 -0.61
CA TRP A 328 -15.10 4.39 -0.64
C TRP A 328 -15.01 3.56 -1.92
N THR A 329 -14.82 2.26 -1.76
CA THR A 329 -15.68 1.27 -2.40
C THR A 329 -16.20 0.31 -1.35
N SER A 330 -17.52 0.35 -1.13
CA SER A 330 -18.29 -0.88 -1.15
C SER A 330 -19.11 -0.86 -2.45
N GLY A 331 -19.47 -2.02 -3.00
CA GLY A 331 -20.44 -2.10 -4.10
C GLY A 331 -19.93 -2.20 -5.55
N LEU A 332 -18.67 -2.58 -5.83
CA LEU A 332 -18.32 -3.07 -7.19
C LEU A 332 -17.29 -4.23 -7.28
N PHE A 333 -16.96 -4.89 -6.17
CA PHE A 333 -16.31 -6.20 -6.18
C PHE A 333 -17.33 -7.35 -6.28
N TRP A 334 -17.99 -7.47 -7.44
CA TRP A 334 -18.71 -8.70 -7.78
C TRP A 334 -17.74 -9.81 -8.22
N CYS A 335 -16.92 -10.27 -7.27
CA CYS A 335 -16.20 -11.54 -7.37
C CYS A 335 -16.42 -12.39 -6.12
N LYS A 336 -17.62 -12.96 -6.00
CA LYS A 336 -17.87 -14.09 -5.09
C LYS A 336 -17.10 -15.33 -5.59
N ARG A 337 -15.77 -15.38 -5.42
CA ARG A 337 -14.95 -16.63 -5.40
C ARG A 337 -13.49 -16.40 -4.99
N ARG A 338 -13.09 -17.10 -3.92
CA ARG A 338 -11.72 -17.51 -3.52
C ARG A 338 -10.62 -16.43 -3.50
N TRP A 339 -10.45 -15.87 -2.31
CA TRP A 339 -9.20 -15.36 -1.78
C TRP A 339 -8.04 -16.37 -1.96
N GLN A 340 -6.86 -15.88 -2.34
CA GLN A 340 -5.59 -16.61 -2.14
C GLN A 340 -4.83 -15.95 -0.99
N TYR A 341 -4.93 -16.58 0.17
CA TYR A 341 -4.28 -16.18 1.42
C TYR A 341 -2.85 -16.74 1.46
N TRP A 342 -1.84 -15.87 1.36
CA TRP A 342 -0.43 -16.25 1.35
C TRP A 342 0.22 -16.11 2.74
N ALA A 343 -0.06 -17.07 3.62
CA ALA A 343 0.59 -17.17 4.93
C ALA A 343 1.42 -18.46 5.05
N LYS A 344 2.74 -18.36 4.81
CA LYS A 344 3.74 -19.38 5.20
C LYS A 344 5.08 -18.74 5.57
N GLY A 345 5.14 -18.18 6.78
CA GLY A 345 6.39 -18.10 7.53
C GLY A 345 6.67 -19.44 8.20
N ALA A 346 7.92 -19.93 8.18
CA ALA A 346 8.30 -21.20 8.80
C ALA A 346 8.24 -21.19 10.35
N SER A 347 7.88 -20.06 10.95
CA SER A 347 7.88 -19.77 12.39
C SER A 347 6.53 -19.25 12.92
N GLY A 348 5.43 -19.45 12.20
CA GLY A 348 4.07 -19.20 12.71
C GLY A 348 3.59 -17.73 12.72
N GLY A 349 4.43 -16.76 12.33
CA GLY A 349 4.03 -15.36 12.18
C GLY A 349 3.34 -15.05 10.84
N ILE A 350 2.27 -14.25 10.87
CA ILE A 350 1.61 -13.70 9.66
C ILE A 350 2.41 -12.47 9.18
N LEU A 351 3.15 -12.62 8.09
CA LEU A 351 4.17 -11.68 7.60
C LEU A 351 3.66 -10.60 6.61
N GLY A 352 2.35 -10.55 6.32
CA GLY A 352 1.73 -9.57 5.42
C GLY A 352 0.73 -10.21 4.45
N TRP A 353 -0.08 -9.39 3.77
CA TRP A 353 -1.06 -9.85 2.80
C TRP A 353 -0.87 -9.16 1.45
N VAL A 354 -0.86 -9.94 0.37
CA VAL A 354 -0.99 -9.39 -1.00
C VAL A 354 -2.34 -9.83 -1.52
N PHE A 355 -3.24 -8.86 -1.72
CA PHE A 355 -4.59 -9.13 -2.21
C PHE A 355 -4.62 -9.03 -3.73
N VAL A 356 -4.98 -10.15 -4.35
CA VAL A 356 -5.09 -10.29 -5.80
C VAL A 356 -6.56 -10.41 -6.16
N THR A 357 -7.09 -9.47 -6.95
CA THR A 357 -8.40 -9.65 -7.58
C THR A 357 -8.25 -9.97 -9.05
N LEU A 358 -8.36 -11.25 -9.40
CA LEU A 358 -8.50 -11.67 -10.80
C LEU A 358 -9.95 -11.43 -11.26
N LEU A 359 -10.16 -10.38 -12.04
CA LEU A 359 -11.43 -10.02 -12.64
C LEU A 359 -11.60 -10.66 -14.03
N SER A 360 -11.41 -11.97 -14.16
CA SER A 360 -11.64 -12.70 -15.42
C SER A 360 -12.84 -13.66 -15.33
N GLY A 361 -13.85 -13.41 -16.18
CA GLY A 361 -15.08 -14.20 -16.27
C GLY A 361 -14.91 -15.52 -17.05
N SER A 362 -13.77 -16.19 -16.96
CA SER A 362 -13.45 -17.39 -17.76
C SER A 362 -12.85 -18.49 -16.89
N ARG A 363 -13.28 -19.73 -17.14
CA ARG A 363 -13.03 -20.89 -16.28
C ARG A 363 -11.52 -21.16 -16.13
N CYS A 364 -11.00 -21.11 -14.91
CA CYS A 364 -9.67 -21.64 -14.58
C CYS A 364 -9.77 -22.99 -13.85
N LEU A 365 -8.90 -23.91 -14.27
CA LEU A 365 -8.77 -25.26 -13.74
C LEU A 365 -8.09 -25.25 -12.36
N CYS A 366 -8.50 -26.18 -11.48
CA CYS A 366 -7.79 -26.43 -10.23
C CYS A 366 -6.51 -27.23 -10.49
N PHE A 367 -5.35 -26.69 -10.13
CA PHE A 367 -4.16 -27.50 -9.85
C PHE A 367 -3.99 -27.65 -8.34
N SER A 368 -3.85 -28.89 -7.88
CA SER A 368 -3.49 -29.22 -6.50
C SER A 368 -2.01 -29.59 -6.45
N PRO A 369 -1.22 -29.12 -5.47
CA PRO A 369 0.16 -29.55 -5.32
C PRO A 369 0.20 -30.99 -4.80
N ALA A 370 0.52 -31.94 -5.70
CA ALA A 370 0.81 -33.31 -5.30
C ALA A 370 2.10 -33.34 -4.44
N GLN A 371 2.06 -34.06 -3.33
CA GLN A 371 3.24 -34.31 -2.51
C GLN A 371 4.22 -35.23 -3.25
N GLY A 372 5.50 -34.87 -3.24
CA GLY A 372 6.57 -35.71 -3.77
C GLY A 372 7.32 -36.42 -2.65
N SER A 373 7.18 -37.74 -2.55
CA SER A 373 8.18 -38.64 -1.96
C SER A 373 8.18 -39.94 -2.76
N ALA A 374 9.37 -40.37 -3.20
CA ALA A 374 9.52 -41.47 -4.15
C ALA A 374 9.87 -42.79 -3.46
N PHE A 375 9.39 -43.93 -3.99
CA PHE A 375 10.08 -45.24 -4.05
C PHE A 375 9.26 -46.23 -4.91
N GLY A 376 9.89 -47.15 -5.65
CA GLY A 376 9.25 -48.41 -6.11
C GLY A 376 8.89 -48.61 -7.61
N THR A 377 9.89 -48.84 -8.46
CA THR A 377 9.93 -49.78 -9.63
C THR A 377 8.65 -50.39 -10.27
N ARG A 378 8.39 -50.05 -11.56
CA ARG A 378 8.09 -50.87 -12.80
C ARG A 378 7.18 -52.15 -12.77
N PRO A 379 6.62 -52.63 -13.92
CA PRO A 379 6.01 -51.95 -15.11
C PRO A 379 4.74 -52.69 -15.71
N SER A 380 4.23 -52.22 -16.88
CA SER A 380 3.18 -52.83 -17.77
C SER A 380 1.70 -52.73 -17.30
N MET A 381 0.62 -52.80 -18.11
CA MET A 381 0.38 -53.23 -19.50
C MET A 381 -0.72 -52.40 -20.25
N SER A 382 -0.53 -52.19 -21.57
CA SER A 382 -1.46 -52.28 -22.75
C SER A 382 -2.95 -51.84 -22.79
N ARG A 383 -3.38 -51.51 -24.03
CA ARG A 383 -4.74 -51.35 -24.65
C ARG A 383 -5.32 -49.93 -24.60
N ARG A 384 -5.55 -49.20 -25.72
CA ARG A 384 -6.23 -49.42 -27.03
C ARG A 384 -7.77 -49.24 -26.99
N MET A 385 -8.25 -48.13 -27.56
CA MET A 385 -9.31 -47.99 -28.59
C MET A 385 -9.54 -46.46 -28.78
N SER A 386 -9.47 -45.77 -29.94
CA SER A 386 -10.03 -45.96 -31.30
C SER A 386 -11.55 -46.12 -31.31
N SER A 387 -12.38 -45.35 -32.04
CA SER A 387 -12.15 -44.34 -33.10
C SER A 387 -13.51 -43.78 -33.60
N SER A 388 -13.51 -42.77 -34.50
CA SER A 388 -14.63 -42.42 -35.44
C SER A 388 -15.92 -41.84 -34.81
N LEU A 389 -16.80 -41.01 -35.41
CA LEU A 389 -16.97 -40.23 -36.67
C LEU A 389 -17.79 -38.95 -36.28
N GLY A 390 -18.18 -37.95 -37.09
CA GLY A 390 -18.03 -37.55 -38.51
C GLY A 390 -18.82 -36.22 -38.69
N ALA A 391 -18.31 -35.16 -39.33
CA ALA A 391 -18.35 -34.85 -40.77
C ALA A 391 -19.71 -34.31 -41.33
N SER A 392 -19.61 -33.35 -42.28
CA SER A 392 -20.70 -32.62 -43.00
C SER A 392 -21.33 -31.42 -42.25
N SER A 393 -21.80 -30.33 -42.87
CA SER A 393 -21.78 -29.92 -44.30
C SER A 393 -21.76 -28.37 -44.47
N ARG A 394 -21.55 -27.97 -45.73
CA ARG A 394 -21.15 -26.66 -46.29
C ARG A 394 -22.34 -25.73 -46.65
N SER A 395 -21.95 -24.47 -46.92
CA SER A 395 -22.42 -23.54 -47.99
C SER A 395 -23.81 -22.88 -47.96
N LEU A 396 -23.80 -21.54 -48.06
CA LEU A 396 -24.23 -20.68 -49.20
C LEU A 396 -23.78 -19.22 -48.87
N VAL A 397 -22.95 -18.52 -49.66
CA VAL A 397 -23.24 -17.74 -50.89
C VAL A 397 -24.29 -16.64 -50.62
N SER A 398 -24.20 -15.35 -50.98
CA SER A 398 -23.20 -14.42 -51.57
C SER A 398 -23.95 -13.11 -51.90
N SER A 399 -23.21 -11.99 -52.03
CA SER A 399 -23.53 -10.79 -52.84
C SER A 399 -24.77 -9.91 -52.53
N ALA A 400 -24.50 -8.64 -52.19
CA ALA A 400 -24.98 -7.48 -52.98
C ALA A 400 -24.06 -6.25 -52.75
N LEU A 401 -23.57 -5.65 -53.84
CA LEU A 401 -22.83 -4.38 -53.89
C LEU A 401 -23.67 -3.34 -54.65
N LYS A 402 -23.61 -2.07 -54.24
CA LYS A 402 -23.79 -0.78 -55.00
C LYS A 402 -24.25 0.31 -54.01
N SER A 403 -23.48 1.37 -53.68
CA SER A 403 -22.91 2.47 -54.49
C SER A 403 -23.88 3.64 -54.75
N SER A 404 -23.72 4.71 -53.98
CA SER A 404 -23.95 6.14 -54.33
C SER A 404 -23.24 6.94 -53.24
N GLU A 405 -22.08 7.54 -53.52
CA GLU A 405 -21.89 8.87 -54.13
C GLU A 405 -22.38 10.03 -53.25
N ARG A 406 -21.41 10.84 -52.79
CA ARG A 406 -21.62 12.19 -52.25
C ARG A 406 -21.68 13.18 -53.42
N PRO A 407 -22.27 14.35 -53.19
CA PRO A 407 -21.58 15.60 -53.51
C PRO A 407 -21.29 16.41 -52.24
N SER A 408 -20.36 17.36 -52.39
CA SER A 408 -19.88 18.26 -51.34
C SER A 408 -20.44 19.69 -51.56
N PRO A 409 -19.99 20.78 -50.89
CA PRO A 409 -20.93 21.67 -50.21
C PRO A 409 -21.03 23.08 -50.80
N GLU A 410 -22.07 23.82 -50.42
CA GLU A 410 -22.08 25.28 -50.53
C GLU A 410 -23.01 25.92 -49.48
N GLN A 411 -22.54 27.06 -48.93
CA GLN A 411 -23.07 27.96 -47.87
C GLN A 411 -22.56 27.73 -46.44
#